data_AF-A0A2C4PQA3-F1
#
_entry.id   AF-A0A2C4PQA3-F1
#
_cell.length_a   1.000
_cell.length_b   1.000
_cell.length_c   1.000
_cell.angle_alpha   90.00
_cell.angle_beta   90.00
_cell.angle_gamma   90.00
#
_symmetry.space_group_name_H-M   'P 1'
#
loop_
_entity.id
_entity.type
_entity.pdbx_description
1 polymer ?
#
loop_
_entity_poly.entity_id
_entity_poly.type
_entity_poly.pdbx_seq_one_letter_code
_entity_poly.pdbx_strand_id
1 'polypeptide(L)' 'EKGEAISKELPIGNYTLVEVEAPKGYELLKDKIAVKVEKDVVVEIKIGNKKLPDPMGKMKLVKVDTSDKNKKLAGAKFHI' A
#
# COMPACT_ATOMS: atom_id res chain seq x y z
N GLU A 1 1.69 13.29 10.87
CA GLU A 1 2.71 13.86 9.94
C GLU A 1 2.07 14.13 8.59
N LYS A 2 2.57 15.10 7.82
CA LYS A 2 1.97 15.55 6.54
C LYS A 2 2.43 14.76 5.30
N GLY A 3 3.31 13.77 5.47
CA GLY A 3 3.92 13.05 4.34
C GLY A 3 4.98 13.88 3.60
N GLU A 4 5.65 14.80 4.30
CA GLU A 4 6.64 15.72 3.76
C GLU A 4 8.02 15.43 4.34
N ALA A 5 9.07 15.54 3.52
CA ALA A 5 10.47 15.46 3.95
C ALA A 5 11.28 16.56 3.25
N ILE A 6 12.15 17.23 3.99
CA ILE A 6 13.02 18.30 3.50
C ILE A 6 14.46 17.91 3.80
N SER A 7 15.32 17.92 2.78
CA SER A 7 16.75 17.71 2.98
C SER A 7 17.42 18.96 3.58
N LYS A 8 18.61 18.79 4.13
CA LYS A 8 19.54 19.92 4.30
C LYS A 8 19.90 20.54 2.94
N GLU A 9 20.56 21.69 2.97
CA GLU A 9 21.12 22.29 1.76
C GLU A 9 22.07 21.31 1.06
N LEU A 10 21.86 21.14 -0.24
CA LEU A 10 22.65 20.30 -1.11
C LEU A 10 23.33 21.18 -2.16
N PRO A 11 24.58 20.86 -2.56
CA PRO A 11 25.19 21.47 -3.73
C PRO A 11 24.33 21.30 -4.99
N ILE A 12 24.51 22.22 -5.94
CA ILE A 12 23.88 22.12 -7.26
C ILE A 12 24.38 20.86 -7.95
N GLY A 13 23.47 20.06 -8.51
CA GLY A 13 23.84 18.80 -9.15
C GLY A 13 22.67 17.88 -9.44
N ASN A 14 22.99 16.72 -10.01
CA ASN A 14 22.04 15.64 -10.25
C ASN A 14 22.13 14.61 -9.12
N TYR A 15 20.97 14.29 -8.56
CA TYR A 15 20.80 13.37 -7.46
C TYR A 15 19.85 12.25 -7.86
N THR A 16 19.91 11.18 -7.09
CA THR A 16 18.98 10.07 -7.21
C THR A 16 18.34 9.83 -5.86
N LEU A 17 17.02 9.96 -5.83
CA LEU A 17 16.21 9.64 -4.67
C LEU A 17 15.79 8.17 -4.74
N VAL A 18 15.92 7.49 -3.61
CA VAL A 18 15.54 6.08 -3.44
C VAL A 18 14.71 5.98 -2.18
N GLU A 19 13.55 5.34 -2.26
CA GLU A 19 12.77 4.97 -1.09
C GLU A 19 13.42 3.75 -0.42
N VAL A 20 13.79 3.88 0.85
CA VAL A 20 14.45 2.79 1.61
C VAL A 20 13.46 1.96 2.40
N GLU A 21 12.34 2.56 2.81
CA GLU A 21 11.28 1.94 3.59
C GLU A 21 9.94 2.52 3.17
N ALA A 22 8.99 1.64 2.88
CA ALA A 22 7.64 2.03 2.45
C ALA A 22 6.75 2.32 3.66
N PRO A 23 5.81 3.27 3.55
CA PRO A 23 4.75 3.43 4.53
C PRO A 23 3.94 2.14 4.72
N LYS A 24 3.42 1.92 5.92
CA LYS A 24 2.60 0.75 6.23
C LYS A 24 1.41 0.63 5.26
N GLY A 25 1.27 -0.54 4.64
CA GLY A 25 0.18 -0.83 3.70
C GLY A 25 0.46 -0.41 2.24
N TYR A 26 1.68 0.00 1.92
CA TYR A 26 2.11 0.36 0.57
C TYR A 26 3.28 -0.51 0.10
N GLU A 27 3.40 -0.68 -1.21
CA GLU A 27 4.55 -1.31 -1.86
C GLU A 27 5.76 -0.36 -1.82
N LEU A 28 6.95 -0.90 -1.56
CA LEU A 28 8.21 -0.15 -1.67
C LEU A 28 8.46 0.23 -3.12
N LEU A 29 8.65 1.52 -3.37
CA LEU A 29 9.00 2.05 -4.68
C LEU A 29 10.41 1.57 -5.06
N LYS A 30 10.49 0.72 -6.08
CA LYS A 30 11.76 0.19 -6.60
C LYS A 30 12.43 1.14 -7.58
N ASP A 31 11.67 2.06 -8.15
CA ASP A 31 12.15 2.99 -9.15
C ASP A 31 12.98 4.09 -8.50
N LYS A 32 14.09 4.42 -9.15
CA LYS A 32 14.96 5.51 -8.75
C LYS A 32 14.48 6.80 -9.39
N ILE A 33 14.37 7.87 -8.61
CA ILE A 33 13.88 9.16 -9.10
C ILE A 33 15.07 10.09 -9.29
N ALA A 34 15.29 10.55 -10.52
CA ALA A 34 16.30 11.55 -10.81
C ALA A 34 15.80 12.94 -10.39
N VAL A 35 16.64 13.65 -9.64
CA VAL A 35 16.34 15.00 -9.14
C VAL A 35 17.49 15.92 -9.50
N LYS A 36 17.21 17.08 -10.06
CA LYS A 36 18.23 18.10 -10.33
C LYS A 36 18.05 19.24 -9.34
N VAL A 37 19.05 19.46 -8.49
CA VAL A 37 19.09 20.61 -7.57
C VAL A 37 19.71 21.79 -8.30
N GLU A 38 19.00 22.92 -8.29
CA GLU A 38 19.41 24.17 -8.93
C GLU A 38 19.59 25.29 -7.90
N LYS A 39 20.31 26.34 -8.30
CA LYS A 39 20.63 27.46 -7.40
C LYS A 39 19.37 28.21 -6.99
N ASP A 40 19.23 28.52 -5.70
CA ASP A 40 18.17 29.37 -5.14
C ASP A 40 16.73 28.87 -5.44
N VAL A 41 16.58 27.57 -5.75
CA VAL A 41 15.28 26.93 -6.06
C VAL A 41 15.04 25.76 -5.11
N VAL A 42 13.85 25.74 -4.50
CA VAL A 42 13.34 24.56 -3.78
C VAL A 42 12.63 23.67 -4.81
N VAL A 43 13.19 22.48 -5.04
CA VAL A 43 12.63 21.51 -5.98
C VAL A 43 11.60 20.65 -5.24
N GLU A 44 10.32 20.87 -5.55
CA GLU A 44 9.21 20.04 -5.02
C GLU A 44 8.94 18.85 -5.95
N ILE A 45 8.89 17.64 -5.38
CA ILE A 45 8.61 16.41 -6.11
C ILE A 45 7.53 15.64 -5.36
N LYS A 46 6.52 15.18 -6.11
CA LYS A 46 5.45 14.32 -5.59
C LYS A 46 5.72 12.88 -6.01
N ILE A 47 5.75 12.00 -5.03
CA ILE A 47 6.07 10.59 -5.19
C ILE A 47 4.89 9.79 -4.69
N GLY A 48 4.41 8.87 -5.52
CA GLY A 48 3.29 8.00 -5.19
C GLY A 48 3.76 6.58 -4.95
N ASN A 49 3.20 5.94 -3.92
CA ASN A 49 3.34 4.50 -3.72
C ASN A 49 2.06 3.78 -4.14
N LYS A 50 2.21 2.55 -4.60
CA LYS A 50 1.09 1.66 -4.86
C LYS A 50 0.60 1.07 -3.54
N LYS A 51 -0.69 1.22 -3.23
CA LYS A 51 -1.31 0.60 -2.05
C LYS A 51 -1.27 -0.92 -2.21
N LEU A 52 -0.88 -1.63 -1.16
CA LEU A 52 -1.02 -3.09 -1.12
C LEU A 52 -2.50 -3.45 -1.21
N PRO A 53 -2.84 -4.59 -1.85
CA PRO A 53 -4.20 -5.10 -1.80
C PRO A 53 -4.65 -5.25 -0.36
N ASP A 54 -5.89 -4.85 -0.07
CA ASP A 54 -6.46 -5.09 1.24
C ASP A 54 -6.44 -6.61 1.52
N PRO A 55 -6.12 -7.04 2.75
CA PRO A 55 -6.05 -8.46 3.05
C PRO A 55 -7.42 -9.10 2.85
N MET A 56 -7.54 -9.99 1.86
CA MET A 56 -8.79 -10.68 1.55
C MET A 56 -8.81 -12.08 2.15
N GLY A 57 -9.94 -12.45 2.75
CA GLY A 57 -10.21 -13.80 3.24
C GLY A 57 -11.27 -14.51 2.39
N LYS A 58 -11.34 -15.84 2.52
CA LYS A 58 -12.43 -16.65 1.97
C LYS A 58 -13.21 -17.29 3.13
N MET A 59 -14.53 -17.14 3.12
CA MET A 59 -15.42 -17.85 4.03
C MET A 59 -16.15 -18.97 3.28
N LYS A 60 -16.15 -20.16 3.85
CA LYS A 60 -16.96 -21.30 3.38
C LYS A 60 -18.00 -21.63 4.44
N LEU A 61 -19.27 -21.51 4.09
CA LEU A 61 -20.39 -21.86 4.96
C LEU A 61 -21.05 -23.15 4.48
N VAL A 62 -21.36 -24.04 5.42
CA VAL A 62 -22.11 -25.27 5.17
C VAL A 62 -23.25 -25.33 6.17
N LYS A 63 -24.49 -25.22 5.69
CA LYS A 63 -25.67 -25.37 6.56
C LYS A 63 -25.97 -26.85 6.77
N VAL A 64 -26.08 -27.24 8.03
CA VAL A 64 -26.36 -28.61 8.45
C VAL A 64 -27.53 -28.64 9.44
N ASP A 65 -28.09 -29.82 9.61
CA ASP A 65 -29.05 -30.12 10.68
C ASP A 65 -28.39 -29.98 12.06
N THR A 66 -29.20 -29.67 13.09
CA THR A 66 -28.69 -29.49 14.45
C THR A 66 -28.39 -30.83 15.11
N SER A 67 -29.25 -31.83 14.87
CA SER A 67 -29.15 -33.16 15.45
C SER A 67 -28.23 -34.09 14.65
N ASP A 68 -28.00 -33.81 13.36
CA ASP A 68 -27.05 -34.54 12.51
C ASP A 68 -26.19 -33.59 11.64
N LYS A 69 -24.92 -33.44 12.01
CA LYS A 69 -23.97 -32.56 11.29
C LYS A 69 -23.57 -33.08 9.91
N ASN A 70 -23.85 -34.33 9.56
CA ASN A 70 -23.58 -34.87 8.22
C ASN A 70 -24.72 -34.56 7.23
N LYS A 71 -25.93 -34.29 7.75
CA LYS A 71 -27.10 -33.91 6.94
C LYS A 71 -27.02 -32.43 6.55
N LYS A 72 -26.63 -32.19 5.29
CA LYS A 72 -26.58 -30.84 4.71
C LYS A 72 -27.98 -30.35 4.32
N LEU A 73 -28.26 -29.07 4.57
CA LEU A 73 -29.55 -28.46 4.29
C LEU A 73 -29.41 -27.43 3.15
N ALA A 74 -30.16 -27.65 2.07
CA ALA A 74 -30.20 -26.76 0.90
C ALA A 74 -31.28 -25.68 1.04
N GLY A 75 -31.17 -24.60 0.26
CA GLY A 75 -32.20 -23.55 0.14
C GLY A 75 -32.07 -22.39 1.14
N ALA A 76 -31.11 -22.42 2.06
CA ALA A 76 -30.85 -21.29 2.95
C ALA A 76 -30.26 -20.09 2.19
N LYS A 77 -30.75 -18.89 2.50
CA LYS A 77 -30.23 -17.62 1.98
C LYS A 77 -29.45 -16.91 3.07
N PHE A 78 -28.29 -16.38 2.73
CA PHE A 78 -27.40 -15.65 3.63
C PHE A 78 -27.05 -14.30 3.01
N HIS A 79 -26.80 -13.30 3.85
CA HIS A 79 -26.31 -11.97 3.47
C HIS A 79 -24.97 -11.73 4.18
N ILE A 80 -24.04 -11.05 3.52
CA ILE A 80 -22.72 -10.68 4.03
C ILE A 80 -22.66 -9.17 4.06
#